data_AF-A0A9Q5C8G6-F1
#
_entry.id   AF-A0A9Q5C8G6-F1
#
_cell.length_a   1.000
_cell.length_b   1.000
_cell.length_c   1.000
_cell.angle_alpha   90.00
_cell.angle_beta   90.00
_cell.angle_gamma   90.00
#
_symmetry.space_group_name_H-M   'P 1'
#
loop_
_entity.id
_entity.type
_entity.pdbx_description
1 polymer ?
#
loop_
_entity_poly.entity_id
_entity_poly.type
_entity_poly.pdbx_seq_one_letter_code
_entity_poly.pdbx_strand_id
1 'polypeptide(L)'
;MIGLRTGWLHYGLLAILSATIVAMLSSVGILLSVADLIAPGAIAFLLARRFAALLVTSIIVALIAGITGIYAAFWLDTGPAPSIVLILTGMFLVALFAQQRRERRATAQQ
;
A
#
# COMPACT_ATOMS: atom_id res chain seq x y z
N MET A 1 0.54 26.01 -16.60
CA MET A 1 1.93 25.60 -16.38
C MET A 1 2.50 26.46 -15.27
N ILE A 2 2.36 26.02 -14.02
CA ILE A 2 2.64 26.82 -12.82
C ILE A 2 4.03 26.45 -12.29
N GLY A 3 4.84 27.47 -12.00
CA GLY A 3 6.26 27.43 -11.70
C GLY A 3 6.66 26.79 -10.35
N LEU A 4 6.21 25.57 -10.07
CA LEU A 4 6.97 24.72 -9.15
C LEU A 4 8.21 24.23 -9.89
N ARG A 5 9.39 24.42 -9.30
CA ARG A 5 10.66 23.89 -9.80
C ARG A 5 10.63 22.37 -9.62
N THR A 6 9.98 21.68 -10.56
CA THR A 6 9.70 20.23 -10.55
C THR A 6 10.95 19.42 -10.29
N GLY A 7 12.13 19.88 -10.71
CA GLY A 7 13.41 19.28 -10.36
C GLY A 7 13.59 19.07 -8.85
N TRP A 8 13.38 20.12 -8.03
CA TRP A 8 13.60 20.02 -6.58
C TRP A 8 12.57 19.14 -5.89
N LEU A 9 11.31 19.21 -6.32
CA LEU A 9 10.27 18.35 -5.77
C LEU A 9 10.51 16.89 -6.14
N HIS A 10 10.94 16.62 -7.37
CA HIS A 10 11.29 15.27 -7.82
C HIS A 10 12.46 14.70 -7.02
N TYR A 11 13.57 15.45 -6.91
CA TYR A 11 14.72 15.01 -6.10
C TYR A 11 14.37 14.89 -4.61
N GLY A 12 13.54 15.79 -4.06
CA GLY A 12 13.07 15.70 -2.68
C GLY A 12 12.22 14.46 -2.41
N LEU A 13 11.27 14.16 -3.30
CA LEU A 13 10.44 12.95 -3.24
C LEU A 13 11.31 11.69 -3.36
N LEU A 14 12.27 11.67 -4.28
CA LEU A 14 13.20 10.54 -4.43
C LEU A 14 14.09 10.36 -3.20
N ALA A 15 14.60 11.45 -2.61
CA ALA A 15 15.42 11.40 -1.41
C ALA A 15 14.64 10.83 -0.21
N ILE A 16 13.42 11.31 0.02
CA ILE A 16 12.54 10.82 1.09
C ILE A 16 12.19 9.35 0.88
N LEU A 17 11.85 8.96 -0.36
CA LEU A 17 11.52 7.58 -0.70
C LEU A 17 12.72 6.65 -0.45
N SER A 18 13.90 7.03 -0.92
CA SER A 18 15.14 6.26 -0.73
C SER A 18 15.47 6.10 0.76
N ALA A 19 15.44 7.20 1.53
CA ALA A 19 15.68 7.17 2.97
C ALA A 19 14.67 6.25 3.70
N THR A 20 13.40 6.29 3.28
CA THR A 20 12.34 5.44 3.85
C THR A 20 12.61 3.96 3.56
N ILE A 21 12.97 3.61 2.31
CA ILE A 21 13.26 2.23 1.93
C ILE A 21 14.44 1.68 2.74
N VAL A 22 15.53 2.44 2.90
CA VAL A 22 16.70 2.04 3.67
C VAL A 22 16.35 1.84 5.15
N ALA A 23 15.57 2.76 5.73
CA ALA A 23 15.13 2.66 7.13
C ALA A 23 14.21 1.44 7.37
N MET A 24 13.33 1.12 6.43
CA MET A 24 12.45 -0.05 6.53
C MET A 24 13.22 -1.36 6.38
N LEU A 25 14.19 -1.41 5.46
CA LEU A 25 15.01 -2.60 5.21
C LEU A 25 15.79 -3.04 6.44
N SER A 26 16.35 -2.10 7.21
CA SER A 26 17.13 -2.41 8.41
C SER A 26 16.27 -2.82 9.60
N SER A 27 15.05 -2.29 9.71
CA SER A 27 14.17 -2.58 10.85
C SER A 27 13.37 -3.87 10.67
N VAL A 28 12.85 -4.13 9.47
CA VAL A 28 11.82 -5.16 9.25
C VAL A 28 12.25 -6.23 8.26
N GLY A 29 13.18 -5.90 7.35
CA GLY A 29 13.68 -6.78 6.30
C GLY A 29 13.10 -6.49 4.93
N ILE A 30 13.75 -7.02 3.88
CA ILE A 30 13.47 -6.68 2.48
C ILE A 30 12.09 -7.13 2.01
N LEU A 31 11.64 -8.33 2.40
CA LEU A 31 10.36 -8.89 1.95
C LEU A 31 9.17 -8.06 2.43
N LEU A 32 9.11 -7.76 3.73
CA LEU A 32 8.01 -6.98 4.30
C LEU A 32 8.06 -5.53 3.82
N SER A 33 9.26 -4.93 3.74
CA SER A 33 9.44 -3.56 3.21
C SER A 33 8.90 -3.39 1.79
N VAL A 34 9.23 -4.31 0.88
CA VAL A 34 8.78 -4.21 -0.52
C VAL A 34 7.28 -4.46 -0.63
N ALA A 35 6.73 -5.40 0.14
CA ALA A 35 5.30 -5.67 0.16
C ALA A 35 4.49 -4.47 0.67
N ASP A 36 4.91 -3.86 1.79
CA ASP A 36 4.24 -2.71 2.38
C ASP A 36 4.41 -1.44 1.54
N LEU A 37 5.47 -1.34 0.72
CA LEU A 37 5.62 -0.24 -0.22
C LEU A 37 4.66 -0.34 -1.42
N ILE A 38 4.43 -1.56 -1.92
CA ILE A 38 3.68 -1.79 -3.17
C ILE A 38 2.18 -1.99 -2.90
N ALA A 39 1.83 -2.82 -1.92
CA ALA A 39 0.46 -3.29 -1.71
C ALA A 39 -0.54 -2.21 -1.28
N PRO A 40 -0.32 -1.41 -0.22
CA PRO A 40 -1.27 -0.35 0.17
C PRO A 40 -1.40 0.72 -0.91
N GLY A 41 -0.33 1.02 -1.65
CA GLY A 41 -0.36 1.90 -2.81
C GLY A 41 -1.25 1.37 -3.93
N ALA A 42 -1.12 0.09 -4.26
CA ALA A 42 -2.00 -0.58 -5.23
C ALA A 42 -3.46 -0.59 -4.74
N ILE A 43 -3.73 -1.01 -3.50
CA ILE A 43 -5.08 -1.05 -2.91
C ILE A 43 -5.73 0.35 -2.94
N ALA A 44 -4.98 1.38 -2.56
CA ALA A 44 -5.43 2.77 -2.62
C ALA A 44 -5.76 3.21 -4.04
N PHE A 45 -4.89 2.85 -5.01
CA PHE A 45 -5.09 3.15 -6.42
C PHE A 45 -6.37 2.54 -6.98
N LEU A 46 -6.72 1.33 -6.52
CA LEU A 46 -7.98 0.69 -6.89
C LEU A 46 -9.22 1.39 -6.28
N LEU A 47 -9.09 2.03 -5.11
CA LEU A 47 -10.21 2.62 -4.38
C LEU A 47 -10.45 4.10 -4.67
N ALA A 48 -9.42 4.89 -5.00
CA ALA A 48 -9.51 6.35 -5.07
C ALA A 48 -8.86 6.97 -6.32
N ARG A 49 -9.43 8.07 -6.82
CA ARG A 49 -8.94 8.79 -8.02
C ARG A 49 -8.19 10.11 -7.73
N ARG A 50 -8.17 10.60 -6.48
CA ARG A 50 -7.44 11.83 -6.11
C ARG A 50 -6.15 11.51 -5.33
N PHE A 51 -5.08 12.25 -5.59
CA PHE A 51 -3.77 12.08 -4.93
C PHE A 51 -3.85 12.10 -3.39
N ALA A 52 -4.56 13.07 -2.83
CA ALA A 52 -4.71 13.18 -1.38
C ALA A 52 -5.49 11.99 -0.76
N ALA A 53 -6.45 11.43 -1.50
CA ALA A 53 -7.16 10.23 -1.05
C ALA A 53 -6.24 9.01 -1.15
N LEU A 54 -5.46 8.87 -2.22
CA LEU A 54 -4.50 7.77 -2.39
C LEU A 54 -3.54 7.67 -1.20
N LEU A 55 -2.97 8.81 -0.77
CA LEU A 55 -2.08 8.87 0.39
C LEU A 55 -2.79 8.41 1.67
N VAL A 56 -3.95 8.99 1.97
CA VAL A 56 -4.68 8.67 3.21
C VAL A 56 -5.16 7.21 3.22
N THR A 57 -5.72 6.72 2.12
CA THR A 57 -6.17 5.32 2.05
C THR A 57 -5.00 4.35 2.11
N SER A 58 -3.85 4.67 1.50
CA SER A 58 -2.64 3.82 1.60
C SER A 58 -2.20 3.69 3.06
N ILE A 59 -2.10 4.80 3.78
CA ILE A 59 -1.68 4.81 5.20
C ILE A 59 -2.64 4.00 6.06
N ILE A 60 -3.96 4.18 5.88
CA ILE A 60 -4.98 3.45 6.65
C ILE A 60 -4.88 1.94 6.38
N VAL A 61 -4.76 1.55 5.12
CA VAL A 61 -4.64 0.13 4.73
C VAL A 61 -3.38 -0.50 5.31
N ALA A 62 -2.23 0.18 5.19
CA ALA A 62 -0.96 -0.29 5.75
C ALA A 62 -1.04 -0.47 7.27
N LEU A 63 -1.61 0.51 7.99
CA LEU A 63 -1.77 0.42 9.45
C LEU A 63 -2.68 -0.74 9.86
N ILE A 64 -3.83 -0.91 9.21
CA ILE A 64 -4.75 -2.00 9.51
C ILE A 64 -4.09 -3.35 9.24
N ALA A 65 -3.43 -3.50 8.09
CA ALA A 65 -2.78 -4.75 7.70
C ALA A 65 -1.59 -5.09 8.62
N GLY A 66 -0.80 -4.09 9.03
CA GLY A 66 0.29 -4.27 9.98
C GLY A 66 -0.20 -4.72 11.35
N ILE A 67 -1.19 -4.03 11.93
CA ILE A 67 -1.75 -4.39 13.24
C ILE A 67 -2.38 -5.78 13.22
N THR A 68 -3.23 -6.05 12.23
CA THR A 68 -3.90 -7.35 12.10
C THR A 68 -2.92 -8.47 11.77
N GLY A 69 -1.91 -8.21 10.95
CA GLY A 69 -0.88 -9.19 10.58
C GLY A 69 0.02 -9.57 11.75
N ILE A 70 0.40 -8.60 12.59
CA ILE A 70 1.14 -8.85 13.82
C ILE A 70 0.27 -9.66 14.80
N TYR A 71 -1.00 -9.28 14.98
CA TYR A 71 -1.92 -10.01 15.85
C TYR A 71 -2.14 -11.46 15.38
N ALA A 72 -2.28 -11.66 14.07
CA ALA A 72 -2.40 -12.99 13.47
C ALA A 72 -1.10 -13.80 13.65
N ALA A 73 0.07 -13.17 13.53
CA ALA A 73 1.35 -13.83 13.74
C ALA A 73 1.49 -14.40 15.17
N PHE A 74 1.03 -13.66 16.19
CA PHE A 74 1.00 -14.14 17.57
C PHE A 74 0.10 -15.36 17.77
N TRP A 75 -1.00 -15.47 17.02
CA TRP A 75 -1.93 -16.61 17.11
C TRP A 75 -1.45 -17.84 16.34
N LEU A 76 -0.72 -17.64 15.24
CA LEU A 76 -0.28 -18.70 14.34
C LEU A 76 1.14 -19.21 14.63
N ASP A 77 1.84 -18.61 15.60
CA ASP A 77 3.26 -18.88 15.91
C ASP A 77 4.18 -18.76 14.66
N THR A 78 3.76 -17.96 13.68
CA THR A 78 4.48 -17.70 12.42
C THR A 78 5.27 -16.40 12.51
N GLY A 79 6.32 -16.27 11.69
CA GLY A 79 7.08 -15.01 11.59
C GLY A 79 6.20 -13.81 11.19
N PRO A 80 6.44 -12.59 11.73
CA PRO A 80 5.58 -11.43 11.47
C PRO A 80 5.51 -11.02 10.00
N ALA A 81 6.64 -11.11 9.29
CA ALA A 81 6.76 -10.72 7.89
C ALA A 81 5.80 -11.47 6.96
N PRO A 82 5.81 -12.82 6.87
CA PRO A 82 4.89 -13.55 5.99
C PRO A 82 3.42 -13.36 6.37
N SER A 83 3.09 -13.22 7.66
CA SER A 83 1.69 -13.03 8.09
C SER A 83 1.11 -11.70 7.63
N ILE A 84 1.87 -10.60 7.73
CA ILE A 84 1.43 -9.28 7.25
C ILE A 84 1.24 -9.30 5.73
N VAL A 85 2.18 -9.90 4.99
CA VAL A 85 2.08 -10.04 3.53
C VAL A 85 0.85 -10.85 3.11
N LEU A 86 0.51 -11.91 3.84
CA LEU A 86 -0.67 -12.71 3.59
C LEU A 86 -1.97 -11.90 3.77
N ILE A 87 -2.05 -11.09 4.83
CA ILE A 87 -3.20 -10.20 5.07
C ILE A 87 -3.28 -9.11 3.99
N LEU A 88 -2.17 -8.44 3.66
CA LEU A 88 -2.11 -7.45 2.58
C LEU A 88 -2.59 -8.05 1.25
N THR A 89 -2.15 -9.26 0.93
CA THR A 89 -2.57 -9.98 -0.29
C THR A 89 -4.07 -10.27 -0.26
N GLY A 90 -4.60 -10.76 0.86
CA GLY A 90 -6.03 -10.97 1.03
C GLY A 90 -6.84 -9.68 0.84
N MET A 91 -6.38 -8.58 1.45
CA MET A 91 -7.02 -7.27 1.33
C MET A 91 -6.96 -6.73 -0.09
N PHE A 92 -5.84 -6.92 -0.79
CA PHE A 92 -5.68 -6.59 -2.21
C PHE A 92 -6.64 -7.37 -3.10
N LEU A 93 -6.79 -8.68 -2.88
CA LEU A 93 -7.74 -9.49 -3.63
C LEU A 93 -9.18 -9.01 -3.41
N VAL A 94 -9.57 -8.71 -2.16
CA VAL A 94 -10.90 -8.17 -1.86
C VAL A 94 -11.12 -6.83 -2.57
N ALA A 95 -10.13 -5.93 -2.54
CA ALA A 95 -10.18 -4.65 -3.24
C ALA A 95 -10.30 -4.83 -4.76
N LEU A 96 -9.54 -5.78 -5.33
CA LEU A 96 -9.59 -6.13 -6.75
C LEU A 96 -10.97 -6.66 -7.16
N PHE A 97 -11.54 -7.61 -6.41
CA PHE A 97 -12.89 -8.10 -6.66
C PHE A 97 -13.95 -7.00 -6.53
N ALA A 98 -13.80 -6.10 -5.55
CA ALA A 98 -14.70 -4.97 -5.38
C ALA A 98 -14.63 -3.99 -6.57
N GLN A 99 -13.43 -3.67 -7.06
CA GLN A 99 -13.25 -2.84 -8.24
C GLN A 99 -13.80 -3.53 -9.49
N GLN A 100 -13.47 -4.81 -9.70
CA GLN A 100 -13.95 -5.55 -10.87
C GLN A 100 -15.48 -5.61 -10.91
N ARG A 101 -16.15 -5.72 -9.76
CA ARG A 101 -17.61 -5.61 -9.66
C ARG A 101 -18.13 -4.21 -9.98
N ARG A 102 -17.43 -3.15 -9.60
CA ARG A 102 -17.79 -1.76 -9.94
C ARG A 102 -17.65 -1.50 -11.43
N GLU A 103 -16.59 -1.99 -12.06
CA GLU A 103 -16.37 -1.87 -13.51
C GLU A 103 -17.40 -2.66 -14.30
N ARG A 104 -17.70 -3.91 -13.91
CA ARG A 104 -18.75 -4.72 -14.56
C ARG A 104 -20.14 -4.07 -14.49
N ARG A 105 -20.45 -3.35 -13.39
CA ARG A 105 -21.71 -2.59 -13.26
C ARG A 105 -21.75 -1.36 -14.16
N ALA A 106 -20.60 -0.74 -14.45
CA ALA A 106 -20.52 0.38 -15.39
C ALA A 106 -20.70 -0.08 -16.84
N THR A 107 -20.20 -1.27 -17.20
CA THR A 107 -20.40 -1.84 -18.55
C THR A 107 -21.81 -2.38 -18.75
N ALA A 108 -22.47 -2.89 -17.71
CA ALA A 108 -23.86 -3.38 -17.80
C ALA A 108 -24.91 -2.25 -17.93
N GLN A 109 -24.49 -0.98 -17.83
CA GLN A 109 -25.34 0.20 -18.09
C GLN A 109 -25.16 0.80 -19.49
N GLN A 110 -24.23 0.27 -20.30
CA GLN A 110 -24.09 0.60 -21.73
C GLN A 110 -24.79 -0.46 -22.58
#